data_AF-A7I4L5-F1
#
_entry.id   AF-A7I4L5-F1
#
_cell.length_a   1.000
_cell.length_b   1.000
_cell.length_c   1.000
_cell.angle_alpha   90.00
_cell.angle_beta   90.00
_cell.angle_gamma   90.00
#
_symmetry.space_group_name_H-M   'P 1'
#
loop_
_entity.id
_entity.type
_entity.pdbx_description
1 polymer ?
#
loop_
_entity_poly.entity_id
_entity_poly.type
_entity_poly.pdbx_seq_one_letter_code
_entity_poly.pdbx_strand_id
1 'polypeptide(L)' 'MSTYTAVLHKEDDMYVAECPEVGTVSQGKTFDEAVSNLKEATELYLEEFPQTKKKRAILTTFEVSSVATS' A
#
# COMPACT_ATOMS: atom_id res chain seq x y z
N MET A 1 -2.75 -14.82 12.96
CA MET A 1 -3.07 -13.71 12.04
C MET A 1 -2.10 -12.57 12.27
N SER A 2 -1.71 -11.88 11.20
CA SER A 2 -0.81 -10.72 11.26
C SER A 2 -1.53 -9.53 10.65
N THR A 3 -1.29 -8.34 11.19
CA THR A 3 -1.87 -7.09 10.66
C THR A 3 -0.80 -6.36 9.83
N TYR A 4 -1.21 -5.87 8.68
CA TYR A 4 -0.42 -5.05 7.76
C TYR A 4 -1.09 -3.71 7.53
N THR A 5 -0.34 -2.72 7.03
CA THR A 5 -0.86 -1.39 6.73
C THR A 5 -1.25 -1.32 5.26
N ALA A 6 -2.35 -0.64 4.96
CA ALA A 6 -2.70 -0.27 3.59
C ALA A 6 -2.70 1.26 3.49
N VAL A 7 -1.90 1.81 2.59
CA VAL A 7 -1.92 3.23 2.22
C VAL A 7 -2.61 3.33 0.87
N LEU A 8 -3.63 4.18 0.78
CA LEU A 8 -4.43 4.31 -0.45
C LEU A 8 -4.45 5.76 -0.94
N HIS A 9 -4.41 5.91 -2.25
CA HIS A 9 -4.71 7.15 -2.94
C HIS A 9 -5.56 6.87 -4.18
N LYS A 10 -6.13 7.92 -4.76
CA LYS A 10 -6.96 7.82 -5.95
C LYS A 10 -6.15 8.30 -7.16
N GLU A 11 -6.12 7.48 -8.21
CA GLU A 11 -5.58 7.82 -9.53
C GLU A 11 -6.69 7.63 -10.55
N ASP A 12 -7.08 8.71 -11.23
CA ASP A 12 -8.23 8.76 -12.13
C ASP A 12 -9.50 8.16 -11.50
N ASP A 13 -10.02 7.06 -12.06
CA ASP A 13 -11.21 6.34 -11.62
C ASP A 13 -10.90 5.13 -10.72
N MET A 14 -9.65 4.96 -10.29
CA MET A 14 -9.18 3.80 -9.53
C MET A 14 -8.63 4.21 -8.16
N TYR A 15 -8.82 3.32 -7.18
CA TYR A 15 -8.05 3.33 -5.93
C TYR A 15 -6.80 2.49 -6.12
N VAL A 16 -5.64 3.07 -5.78
CA VAL A 16 -4.35 2.38 -5.71
C VAL A 16 -4.03 2.16 -4.23
N ALA A 17 -3.67 0.94 -3.86
CA ALA A 17 -3.41 0.52 -2.49
C ALA A 17 -2.03 -0.12 -2.38
N GLU A 18 -1.25 0.30 -1.39
CA GLU A 18 0.12 -0.18 -1.12
C GLU A 18 0.26 -0.71 0.31
N CYS A 19 0.99 -1.81 0.47
CA CYS A 19 1.45 -2.34 1.75
C CYS A 19 2.93 -1.99 1.96
N PRO A 20 3.26 -0.93 2.70
CA PRO A 20 4.65 -0.44 2.84
C PRO A 20 5.57 -1.42 3.58
N GLU A 21 5.03 -2.32 4.41
CA GLU A 21 5.83 -3.34 5.10
C GLU A 21 6.42 -4.39 4.13
N VAL A 22 5.73 -4.64 3.02
CA VAL A 22 6.06 -5.71 2.07
C VAL A 22 6.48 -5.14 0.71
N GLY A 23 5.99 -3.96 0.35
CA GLY A 23 6.19 -3.33 -0.96
C GLY A 23 5.21 -3.82 -2.03
N THR A 24 4.14 -4.53 -1.63
CA THR A 24 3.08 -4.95 -2.56
C THR A 24 2.14 -3.79 -2.87
N VAL A 25 1.69 -3.73 -4.12
CA VAL A 25 0.74 -2.73 -4.62
C VAL A 25 -0.38 -3.47 -5.35
N SER A 26 -1.60 -2.96 -5.20
CA SER A 26 -2.76 -3.42 -5.95
C SER A 26 -3.73 -2.26 -6.21
N GLN A 27 -4.78 -2.51 -6.98
CA GLN A 27 -5.76 -1.49 -7.35
C GLN A 27 -7.18 -2.05 -7.43
N GLY A 28 -8.18 -1.18 -7.29
CA GLY A 28 -9.59 -1.52 -7.40
C GLY A 28 -10.45 -0.31 -7.78
N LYS A 29 -11.65 -0.54 -8.34
CA LYS A 29 -12.60 0.53 -8.66
C LYS A 29 -13.27 1.09 -7.41
N THR A 30 -13.29 0.30 -6.34
CA THR A 30 -13.80 0.70 -5.02
C THR A 30 -12.72 0.56 -3.96
N PHE A 31 -12.92 1.25 -2.84
CA PHE A 31 -12.03 1.16 -1.68
C PHE A 31 -11.88 -0.31 -1.20
N ASP A 32 -13.01 -1.00 -1.03
CA ASP A 32 -13.04 -2.39 -0.53
C ASP A 32 -12.35 -3.36 -1.51
N GLU A 33 -12.55 -3.16 -2.82
CA GLU A 33 -11.90 -3.95 -3.86
C GLU A 33 -10.38 -3.76 -3.81
N ALA A 34 -9.90 -2.52 -3.74
CA ALA A 34 -8.46 -2.25 -3.68
C ALA A 34 -7.81 -2.86 -2.44
N VAL A 35 -8.47 -2.79 -1.27
CA VAL A 35 -8.00 -3.42 -0.03
C VAL A 35 -8.00 -4.95 -0.14
N SER A 36 -9.06 -5.54 -0.70
CA SER A 36 -9.14 -7.00 -0.89
C SER A 36 -8.05 -7.49 -1.84
N ASN A 37 -7.87 -6.82 -2.97
CA ASN A 37 -6.85 -7.18 -3.95
C ASN A 37 -5.42 -7.00 -3.37
N LEU A 38 -5.20 -5.97 -2.55
CA LEU A 38 -3.91 -5.78 -1.87
C LEU A 38 -3.65 -6.89 -0.86
N LYS A 39 -4.67 -7.32 -0.11
CA LYS A 39 -4.54 -8.44 0.83
C LYS A 39 -4.11 -9.71 0.11
N GLU A 40 -4.77 -10.08 -0.97
CA GLU A 40 -4.43 -11.27 -1.76
C GLU A 40 -3.01 -11.20 -2.32
N ALA A 41 -2.64 -10.06 -2.93
CA ALA A 41 -1.28 -9.86 -3.45
C ALA A 41 -0.21 -9.98 -2.35
N THR A 42 -0.51 -9.48 -1.15
CA THR A 42 0.39 -9.55 0.01
C THR A 42 0.51 -10.98 0.54
N GLU A 43 -0.60 -11.72 0.61
CA GLU A 43 -0.60 -13.13 1.01
C GLU A 43 0.22 -13.97 0.04
N LEU A 44 0.01 -13.83 -1.26
CA LEU A 44 0.77 -14.53 -2.31
C LEU A 44 2.27 -14.22 -2.24
N TYR A 45 2.64 -12.94 -2.06
CA TYR A 45 4.04 -12.57 -1.94
C TYR A 45 4.71 -13.21 -0.72
N LEU A 46 4.02 -13.27 0.42
CA LEU A 46 4.57 -13.83 1.66
C LEU A 46 4.65 -15.35 1.65
N GLU A 47 3.81 -16.02 0.86
CA GLU A 47 3.92 -17.46 0.60
C GLU A 47 5.23 -17.79 -0.14
N GLU A 48 5.60 -16.97 -1.12
CA GLU A 48 6.85 -17.15 -1.89
C GLU A 48 8.08 -16.61 -1.14
N PHE A 49 7.93 -15.49 -0.43
CA PHE A 49 9.01 -14.80 0.29
C PHE A 49 8.64 -14.55 1.77
N PRO A 50 8.75 -15.58 2.63
CA PRO A 50 8.39 -15.45 4.04
C PRO A 50 9.22 -14.39 4.77
N GLN A 51 8.55 -13.39 5.35
CA GLN A 51 9.23 -12.38 6.15
C GLN A 51 9.39 -12.82 7.61
N THR A 52 10.63 -12.81 8.09
CA THR A 52 10.99 -13.24 9.46
C THR A 52 10.88 -12.13 10.51
N LYS A 53 10.87 -10.85 10.10
CA LYS A 53 10.74 -9.69 10.98
C LYS A 53 9.76 -8.68 10.39
N LYS A 54 8.67 -8.43 11.12
CA LYS A 54 7.68 -7.42 10.74
C LYS A 54 8.07 -6.08 11.34
N LYS A 55 8.26 -5.06 10.50
CA LYS A 55 8.28 -3.67 10.94
C LYS A 55 6.85 -3.14 10.79
N ARG A 56 6.38 -2.35 11.74
CA ARG A 56 5.07 -1.70 11.62
C ARG A 56 5.26 -0.36 10.94
N ALA A 57 4.48 -0.06 9.90
CA ALA A 57 4.54 1.25 9.28
C ALA A 57 4.14 2.34 10.28
N ILE A 58 4.83 3.49 10.20
CA ILE A 58 4.46 4.72 10.89
C ILE A 58 4.08 5.71 9.79
N LEU A 59 2.79 6.06 9.72
CA LEU A 59 2.30 7.03 8.76
C LEU A 59 2.51 8.44 9.29
N THR A 60 3.10 9.31 8.48
CA THR A 60 3.26 10.73 8.77
C THR A 60 3.19 11.52 7.46
N THR A 61 2.92 12.82 7.55
CA THR A 61 2.90 13.75 6.42
C THR A 61 3.93 14.86 6.66
N PHE A 62 4.46 15.43 5.58
CA PHE A 62 5.37 16.56 5.64
C PHE A 62 5.05 17.54 4.51
N GLU A 63 5.37 18.82 4.71
CA GLU A 63 5.14 19.88 3.73
C GLU A 63 6.39 20.11 2.88
N VAL A 64 6.20 20.43 1.59
CA VAL A 64 7.29 20.71 0.64
C VAL A 64 6.98 22.03 -0.09
N SER A 65 8.00 22.87 -0.27
CA SER A 65 7.87 24.11 -1.06
C SER A 65 7.79 23.79 -2.56
N SER A 66 6.89 24.47 -3.30
CA SER A 66 6.81 24.27 -4.74
C SER A 66 8.09 24.77 -5.42
N VAL A 67 8.78 23.89 -6.14
CA VAL A 67 9.81 24.31 -7.10
C VAL A 67 9.07 24.84 -8.33
N ALA A 68 9.01 26.16 -8.48
CA ALA A 68 8.49 26.78 -9.70
C ALA A 68 9.52 26.53 -10.82
N THR A 69 9.28 25.52 -11.65
CA THR A 69 10.03 25.36 -12.90
C THR A 69 9.52 26.44 -13.86
N SER A 70 10.39 27.41 -14.17
CA SER A 70 10.15 28.45 -15.18
C SER A 70 10.09 27.88 -16.59
#